data_AF-A0AB39PUZ2-F1
#
_entry.id   AF-A0AB39PUZ2-F1
#
_cell.length_a   1.000
_cell.length_b   1.000
_cell.length_c   1.000
_cell.angle_alpha   90.00
_cell.angle_beta   90.00
_cell.angle_gamma   90.00
#
_symmetry.space_group_name_H-M   'P 1'
#
loop_
_entity.id
_entity.type
_entity.pdbx_description
1 polymer ?
#
loop_
_entity_poly.entity_id
_entity_poly.type
_entity_poly.pdbx_seq_one_letter_code
_entity_poly.pdbx_strand_id
1 'polypeptide(L)'
;MSAEIVQLVEQAGPYLTAAVGAYGATVLTRAEDAAADATVTLGQRILGAIWRRRDEAGQAELERVVDEAADEQDESYTAAVLGRLLRQALQDDAELRAELSAMLPAPAAGSVTIKASGERSIAAQHIGTAITGDGHTTPRS
;
A
#
# COMPACT_ATOMS: atom_id res chain seq x y z
N MET A 1 -10.50 -1.70 -14.46
CA MET A 1 -10.38 -2.64 -13.33
C MET A 1 -8.93 -2.87 -12.90
N SER A 2 -8.02 -3.31 -13.77
CA SER A 2 -6.61 -3.53 -13.38
C SER A 2 -5.89 -2.26 -12.91
N ALA A 3 -6.02 -1.13 -13.61
CA ALA A 3 -5.40 0.15 -13.23
C ALA A 3 -5.95 0.73 -11.92
N GLU A 4 -7.26 0.62 -11.71
CA GLU A 4 -7.94 1.05 -10.47
C GLU A 4 -7.45 0.23 -9.26
N ILE A 5 -7.37 -1.10 -9.39
CA ILE A 5 -6.84 -1.97 -8.33
C ILE A 5 -5.39 -1.64 -8.01
N VAL A 6 -4.56 -1.37 -9.03
CA VAL A 6 -3.17 -0.93 -8.82
C VAL A 6 -3.13 0.36 -8.00
N GLN A 7 -3.94 1.35 -8.37
CA GLN A 7 -4.02 2.63 -7.66
C GLN A 7 -4.47 2.46 -6.20
N LEU A 8 -5.53 1.67 -5.96
CA LEU A 8 -6.03 1.40 -4.60
C LEU A 8 -4.98 0.68 -3.75
N VAL A 9 -4.24 -0.26 -4.32
CA VAL A 9 -3.15 -0.96 -3.62
C VAL A 9 -2.00 0.00 -3.28
N GLU A 10 -1.60 0.86 -4.22
CA GLU A 10 -0.54 1.85 -3.98
C GLU A 10 -0.94 2.88 -2.92
N GLN A 11 -2.21 3.30 -2.89
CA GLN A 11 -2.72 4.22 -1.89
C GLN A 11 -2.89 3.57 -0.51
N ALA A 12 -3.33 2.30 -0.46
CA ALA A 12 -3.55 1.58 0.79
C ALA A 12 -2.26 1.13 1.48
N GLY A 13 -1.18 0.90 0.71
CA GLY A 13 0.08 0.31 1.19
C GLY A 13 0.62 0.92 2.50
N PRO A 14 0.86 2.24 2.57
CA PRO A 14 1.39 2.88 3.77
C PRO A 14 0.52 2.72 5.02
N TYR A 15 -0.80 2.65 4.86
CA TYR A 15 -1.73 2.43 5.97
C TYR A 15 -1.64 1.00 6.50
N LEU A 16 -1.54 0.03 5.58
CA LEU A 16 -1.40 -1.39 5.92
C LEU A 16 -0.09 -1.66 6.64
N THR A 17 1.04 -1.16 6.12
CA THR A 17 2.35 -1.35 6.76
C THR A 17 2.42 -0.68 8.14
N ALA A 18 1.86 0.53 8.29
CA ALA A 18 1.80 1.20 9.58
C ALA A 18 0.97 0.41 10.61
N ALA A 19 -0.19 -0.13 10.21
CA ALA A 19 -1.04 -0.89 11.12
C ALA A 19 -0.43 -2.23 11.54
N VAL A 20 0.19 -2.95 10.60
CA VAL A 20 0.92 -4.20 10.90
C VAL A 20 2.16 -3.93 11.74
N GLY A 21 2.94 -2.88 11.45
CA GLY A 21 4.09 -2.51 12.27
C GLY A 21 3.73 -2.07 13.69
N ALA A 22 2.56 -1.44 13.89
CA ALA A 22 2.11 -0.99 15.20
C ALA A 22 1.52 -2.12 16.07
N TYR A 23 0.80 -3.07 15.47
CA TYR A 23 0.00 -4.05 16.21
C TYR A 23 0.32 -5.52 15.89
N GLY A 24 1.16 -5.78 14.90
CA GLY A 24 1.43 -7.12 14.39
C GLY A 24 0.16 -7.88 13.99
N ALA A 25 0.13 -9.19 14.17
CA ALA A 25 -1.04 -10.03 13.91
C ALA A 25 -2.30 -9.59 14.67
N THR A 26 -2.16 -8.90 15.82
CA THR A 26 -3.31 -8.45 16.61
C THR A 26 -4.15 -7.39 15.89
N VAL A 27 -3.63 -6.78 14.82
CA VAL A 27 -4.33 -5.82 13.96
C VAL A 27 -5.67 -6.36 13.41
N LEU A 28 -5.81 -7.68 13.28
CA LEU A 28 -6.97 -8.35 12.69
C LEU A 28 -8.11 -8.57 13.69
N THR A 29 -7.80 -8.65 14.98
CA THR A 29 -8.77 -8.96 16.04
C THR A 29 -9.00 -7.80 17.00
N ARG A 30 -8.07 -6.83 17.02
CA ARG A 30 -8.18 -5.62 17.84
C ARG A 30 -9.22 -4.67 17.25
N ALA A 31 -10.10 -4.16 18.10
CA ALA A 31 -10.98 -3.05 17.73
C ALA A 31 -10.16 -1.79 17.43
N GLU A 32 -10.70 -0.88 16.61
CA GLU A 32 -10.08 0.42 16.33
C GLU A 32 -9.67 1.11 17.64
N ASP A 33 -8.38 1.44 17.75
CA ASP A 33 -7.85 2.11 18.92
C ASP A 33 -7.93 3.62 18.71
N ALA A 34 -8.85 4.29 19.40
CA ALA A 34 -9.08 5.72 19.26
C ALA A 34 -7.85 6.59 19.65
N ALA A 35 -6.84 6.01 20.30
CA ALA A 35 -5.59 6.70 20.61
C ALA A 35 -4.50 6.53 19.52
N ALA A 36 -4.74 5.69 18.51
CA ALA A 36 -3.80 5.43 17.43
C ALA A 36 -3.71 6.60 16.44
N ASP A 37 -2.58 6.68 15.74
CA ASP A 37 -2.45 7.59 14.59
C ASP A 37 -3.52 7.29 13.54
N ALA A 38 -3.99 8.32 12.84
CA ALA A 38 -5.01 8.18 11.80
C ALA A 38 -4.59 7.20 10.70
N THR A 39 -3.28 7.10 10.42
CA THR A 39 -2.69 6.17 9.45
C THR A 39 -2.88 4.72 9.88
N VAL A 40 -2.57 4.44 11.14
CA VAL A 40 -2.71 3.12 11.75
C VAL A 40 -4.17 2.71 11.83
N THR A 41 -5.04 3.63 12.24
CA THR A 41 -6.48 3.40 12.33
C THR A 41 -7.08 3.07 10.96
N LEU A 42 -6.66 3.77 9.90
CA LEU A 42 -7.12 3.46 8.55
C LEU A 42 -6.61 2.08 8.08
N GLY A 43 -5.38 1.70 8.39
CA GLY A 43 -4.86 0.37 8.08
C GLY A 43 -5.64 -0.75 8.77
N GLN A 44 -5.99 -0.58 10.05
CA GLN A 44 -6.87 -1.49 10.79
C GLN A 44 -8.23 -1.63 10.11
N ARG A 45 -8.84 -0.52 9.68
CA ARG A 45 -10.13 -0.53 8.99
C ARG A 45 -10.09 -1.30 7.68
N ILE A 46 -9.02 -1.12 6.89
CA ILE A 46 -8.85 -1.83 5.62
C ILE A 46 -8.68 -3.33 5.88
N LEU A 47 -7.81 -3.72 6.82
CA LEU A 47 -7.59 -5.14 7.16
C LEU A 47 -8.86 -5.78 7.75
N GLY A 48 -9.59 -5.05 8.59
CA GLY A 48 -10.88 -5.49 9.14
C GLY A 48 -11.95 -5.65 8.06
N ALA A 49 -11.94 -4.84 6.99
CA ALA A 49 -12.84 -5.03 5.85
C ALA A 49 -12.52 -6.31 5.07
N ILE A 50 -11.23 -6.61 4.86
CA ILE A 50 -10.79 -7.86 4.22
C ILE A 50 -11.14 -9.07 5.10
N TRP A 51 -10.89 -8.99 6.41
CA TRP A 51 -11.15 -10.06 7.37
C TRP A 51 -12.63 -10.47 7.40
N ARG A 52 -13.54 -9.50 7.47
CA ARG A 52 -15.00 -9.73 7.54
C ARG A 52 -15.59 -10.41 6.30
N ARG A 53 -14.90 -10.36 5.16
CA ARG A 53 -15.35 -10.93 3.88
C ARG A 53 -14.85 -12.35 3.64
N ARG A 54 -13.99 -12.87 4.53
CA ARG A 54 -13.39 -14.21 4.42
C ARG A 54 -14.10 -15.21 5.33
N ASP A 55 -14.11 -16.46 4.90
CA ASP A 55 -14.49 -17.61 5.73
C ASP A 55 -13.34 -18.00 6.69
N GLU A 56 -13.56 -19.00 7.54
CA GLU A 56 -12.60 -19.43 8.56
C GLU A 56 -11.23 -19.79 7.96
N ALA A 57 -11.21 -20.49 6.82
CA ALA A 57 -9.99 -20.86 6.14
C ALA A 57 -9.26 -19.62 5.57
N GLY A 58 -9.99 -18.70 4.96
CA GLY A 58 -9.43 -17.45 4.46
C GLY A 58 -8.93 -16.52 5.57
N GLN A 59 -9.57 -16.53 6.75
CA GLN A 59 -9.14 -15.80 7.93
C GLN A 59 -7.84 -16.35 8.50
N ALA A 60 -7.72 -17.68 8.64
CA ALA A 60 -6.48 -18.31 9.10
C ALA A 60 -5.29 -18.03 8.16
N GLU A 61 -5.52 -18.02 6.85
CA GLU A 61 -4.50 -17.65 5.88
C GLU A 61 -4.09 -16.17 6.00
N LEU A 62 -5.07 -15.28 6.14
CA LEU A 62 -4.82 -13.85 6.34
C LEU A 62 -4.02 -13.60 7.62
N GLU A 63 -4.36 -14.28 8.72
CA GLU A 63 -3.63 -14.21 9.98
C GLU A 63 -2.17 -14.64 9.81
N ARG A 64 -1.92 -15.80 9.19
CA ARG A 64 -0.55 -16.25 8.91
C ARG A 64 0.27 -15.24 8.11
N VAL A 65 -0.32 -14.67 7.05
CA VAL A 65 0.38 -13.73 6.18
C VAL A 65 0.69 -12.42 6.92
N VAL A 66 -0.24 -11.93 7.75
CA VAL A 66 -0.03 -10.72 8.55
C VAL A 66 0.98 -10.96 9.66
N ASP A 67 0.98 -12.14 10.28
CA ASP A 67 1.96 -12.55 11.29
C ASP A 67 3.38 -12.60 10.70
N GLU A 68 3.54 -13.24 9.53
CA GLU A 68 4.81 -13.26 8.79
C GLU A 68 5.27 -11.83 8.44
N ALA A 69 4.37 -10.99 7.95
CA ALA A 69 4.68 -9.62 7.57
C ALA A 69 5.02 -8.71 8.78
N ALA A 70 4.55 -9.06 9.97
CA ALA A 70 4.83 -8.36 11.22
C ALA A 70 6.20 -8.72 11.81
N ASP A 71 6.63 -9.98 11.64
CA ASP A 71 7.94 -10.46 12.09
C ASP A 71 9.09 -10.02 11.17
N GLU A 72 8.77 -9.59 9.94
CA GLU A 72 9.75 -9.12 8.98
C GLU A 72 10.27 -7.70 9.32
N GLN A 73 11.58 -7.51 9.21
CA GLN A 73 12.25 -6.22 9.43
C GLN A 73 12.39 -5.42 8.13
N ASP A 74 12.34 -6.08 6.97
CA ASP A 74 12.31 -5.44 5.67
C ASP A 74 10.92 -4.88 5.34
N GLU A 75 10.75 -3.57 5.55
CA GLU A 75 9.52 -2.84 5.22
C GLU A 75 9.11 -3.00 3.75
N SER A 76 10.07 -3.17 2.83
CA SER A 76 9.78 -3.37 1.41
C SER A 76 9.18 -4.75 1.13
N TYR A 77 9.60 -5.78 1.87
CA TYR A 77 8.99 -7.10 1.84
C TYR A 77 7.58 -7.05 2.42
N THR A 78 7.40 -6.46 3.61
CA THR A 78 6.09 -6.27 4.26
C THR A 78 5.11 -5.56 3.32
N ALA A 79 5.53 -4.46 2.68
CA ALA A 79 4.71 -3.72 1.73
C ALA A 79 4.34 -4.58 0.50
N ALA A 80 5.27 -5.38 -0.02
CA ALA A 80 5.01 -6.24 -1.17
C ALA A 80 4.02 -7.37 -0.84
N VAL A 81 4.15 -8.00 0.33
CA VAL A 81 3.26 -9.06 0.80
C VAL A 81 1.85 -8.53 1.01
N LEU A 82 1.70 -7.45 1.78
CA LEU A 82 0.40 -6.84 2.06
C LEU A 82 -0.25 -6.30 0.78
N GLY A 83 0.54 -5.70 -0.12
CA GLY A 83 0.04 -5.22 -1.42
C GLY A 83 -0.45 -6.35 -2.32
N ARG A 84 0.22 -7.52 -2.31
CA ARG A 84 -0.25 -8.71 -3.05
C ARG A 84 -1.55 -9.25 -2.47
N LEU A 85 -1.65 -9.34 -1.15
CA LEU A 85 -2.85 -9.81 -0.46
C LEU A 85 -4.06 -8.91 -0.78
N LEU A 86 -3.87 -7.59 -0.66
CA LEU A 86 -4.92 -6.63 -0.97
C LEU A 86 -5.34 -6.70 -2.43
N ARG A 87 -4.39 -6.81 -3.37
CA ARG A 87 -4.69 -6.96 -4.80
C ARG A 87 -5.60 -8.15 -5.06
N GLN A 88 -5.30 -9.31 -4.47
CA GLN A 88 -6.12 -10.51 -4.60
C GLN A 88 -7.52 -10.27 -4.05
N ALA A 89 -7.64 -9.72 -2.85
CA ALA A 89 -8.94 -9.43 -2.23
C ALA A 89 -9.80 -8.49 -3.09
N LEU A 90 -9.20 -7.45 -3.69
CA LEU A 90 -9.90 -6.51 -4.56
C LEU A 90 -10.28 -7.12 -5.92
N GLN A 91 -9.54 -8.11 -6.41
CA GLN A 91 -9.91 -8.83 -7.64
C GLN A 91 -11.16 -9.68 -7.43
N ASP A 92 -11.26 -10.32 -6.27
CA ASP A 92 -12.33 -11.26 -5.95
C ASP A 92 -13.61 -10.55 -5.48
N ASP A 93 -13.51 -9.35 -4.91
CA ASP A 93 -14.65 -8.63 -4.33
C ASP A 93 -14.81 -7.20 -4.90
N ALA A 94 -15.93 -6.97 -5.59
CA ALA A 94 -16.30 -5.66 -6.15
C ALA A 94 -16.80 -4.65 -5.11
N GLU A 95 -17.45 -5.12 -4.05
CA GLU A 95 -17.92 -4.27 -2.98
C GLU A 95 -16.76 -3.80 -2.10
N LEU A 96 -15.77 -4.67 -1.85
CA LEU A 96 -14.55 -4.28 -1.16
C LEU A 96 -13.82 -3.16 -1.90
N ARG A 97 -13.80 -3.19 -3.24
CA ARG A 97 -13.24 -2.09 -4.04
C ARG A 97 -14.00 -0.78 -3.83
N ALA A 98 -15.32 -0.81 -3.84
CA ALA A 98 -16.14 0.37 -3.60
C ALA A 98 -15.97 0.92 -2.17
N GLU A 99 -15.96 0.02 -1.17
CA GLU A 99 -15.72 0.35 0.24
C GLU A 99 -14.34 0.99 0.42
N LEU A 100 -13.29 0.39 -0.13
CA LEU A 100 -11.92 0.90 -0.03
C LEU A 100 -11.76 2.26 -0.72
N SER A 101 -12.36 2.43 -1.89
CA SER A 101 -12.36 3.71 -2.62
C SER A 101 -13.02 4.83 -1.83
N ALA A 102 -14.07 4.51 -1.05
CA ALA A 102 -14.74 5.47 -0.18
C ALA A 102 -13.97 5.77 1.13
N MET A 103 -13.12 4.84 1.58
CA MET A 103 -12.31 4.99 2.80
C MET A 103 -11.00 5.75 2.55
N LEU A 104 -10.35 5.50 1.42
CA LEU A 104 -9.07 6.12 1.11
C LEU A 104 -9.26 7.61 0.84
N PRO A 105 -8.33 8.46 1.31
CA PRO A 105 -8.38 9.87 0.98
C PRO A 105 -8.33 10.01 -0.53
N ALA A 106 -9.25 10.81 -1.08
CA ALA A 106 -9.20 11.16 -2.48
C ALA A 106 -7.79 11.70 -2.78
N PRO A 107 -7.14 11.25 -3.87
CA PRO A 107 -5.85 11.81 -4.25
C PRO A 107 -6.02 13.33 -4.30
N ALA A 108 -5.24 14.04 -3.49
CA ALA A 108 -5.38 15.47 -3.34
C ALA A 108 -5.36 16.09 -4.75
N ALA A 109 -6.33 16.95 -5.08
CA ALA A 109 -6.32 17.62 -6.36
C ALA A 109 -4.98 18.38 -6.50
N GLY A 110 -4.09 17.89 -7.36
CA GLY A 110 -2.72 18.38 -7.51
C GLY A 110 -1.58 17.46 -7.04
N SER A 111 -1.87 16.34 -6.37
CA SER A 111 -0.85 15.31 -6.09
C SER A 111 -0.61 14.46 -7.34
N VAL A 112 0.61 14.49 -7.86
CA VAL A 112 1.03 13.62 -8.96
C VAL A 112 1.87 12.49 -8.36
N THR A 113 1.38 11.26 -8.43
CA THR A 113 2.18 10.07 -8.10
C THR A 113 3.12 9.78 -9.26
N ILE A 114 4.42 9.77 -8.97
CA ILE A 114 5.47 9.67 -9.98
C ILE A 114 6.41 8.55 -9.56
N LYS A 115 6.46 7.48 -10.36
CA LYS A 115 7.23 6.28 -10.05
C LYS A 115 8.18 5.96 -11.20
N ALA A 116 9.45 5.77 -10.86
CA ALA A 116 10.50 5.30 -11.76
C ALA A 116 11.13 4.05 -11.14
N SER A 117 11.45 3.04 -11.95
CA SER A 117 12.14 1.83 -11.48
C SER A 117 12.98 1.24 -12.60
N GLY A 118 14.22 0.90 -12.30
CA GLY A 118 15.22 0.36 -13.23
C GLY A 118 16.48 1.22 -13.32
N GLU A 119 17.58 0.62 -13.79
CA GLU A 119 18.86 1.31 -14.01
C GLU A 119 18.65 2.51 -14.95
N ARG A 120 19.16 3.70 -14.58
CA ARG A 120 18.98 4.98 -15.31
C ARG A 120 17.56 5.55 -15.34
N SER A 121 16.69 5.21 -14.38
CA SER A 121 15.34 5.77 -14.33
C SER A 121 15.29 7.18 -13.75
N ILE A 122 14.54 8.08 -14.39
CA ILE A 122 14.16 9.39 -13.85
C ILE A 122 12.65 9.51 -13.90
N ALA A 123 12.06 10.00 -12.82
CA ALA A 123 10.68 10.45 -12.84
C ALA A 123 10.57 11.74 -12.03
N ALA A 124 9.92 12.76 -12.60
CA ALA A 124 9.79 14.08 -12.00
C ALA A 124 8.48 14.73 -12.45
N GLN A 125 7.89 15.53 -11.56
CA GLN A 125 6.68 16.31 -11.87
C GLN A 125 7.02 17.49 -12.78
N HIS A 126 8.15 18.12 -12.49
CA HIS A 126 8.75 19.19 -13.25
C HIS A 126 10.26 18.96 -13.27
N ILE A 127 10.86 18.89 -14.45
CA ILE A 127 12.32 18.78 -14.60
C ILE A 127 12.76 19.63 -15.79
N GLY A 128 13.83 20.41 -15.59
CA GLY A 128 14.42 21.26 -16.64
C GLY A 128 15.33 20.46 -17.56
N THR A 129 16.41 19.93 -17.01
CA THR A 129 17.36 19.08 -17.75
C THR A 129 17.66 17.84 -16.92
N ALA A 130 17.58 16.67 -17.55
CA ALA A 130 17.87 15.39 -16.93
C ALA A 130 18.89 14.63 -17.80
N ILE A 131 20.04 14.27 -17.23
CA ILE A 131 21.09 13.48 -17.89
C ILE A 131 21.31 12.21 -17.09
N THR A 132 21.04 11.04 -17.70
CA THR A 132 21.13 9.70 -17.07
C THR A 132 22.25 8.82 -17.63
N GLY A 133 23.07 9.36 -18.53
CA GLY A 133 24.18 8.66 -19.18
C GLY A 133 25.54 9.08 -18.65
N ASP A 134 26.54 8.21 -18.81
CA ASP A 134 27.94 8.50 -18.48
C ASP A 134 28.58 9.31 -19.62
N GLY A 135 29.26 10.42 -19.30
CA GLY A 135 30.06 11.20 -20.28
C GLY A 135 29.50 12.56 -20.72
N HIS A 136 28.58 13.18 -19.98
CA HIS A 136 28.10 14.52 -20.36
C HIS A 136 29.14 15.61 -20.12
N THR A 137 29.53 16.31 -21.18
CA THR A 137 30.26 17.59 -21.11
C THR A 137 29.27 18.75 -21.30
N THR A 138 29.24 19.69 -20.35
CA THR A 138 28.47 20.94 -20.49
C THR A 138 29.04 21.79 -21.64
N PRO A 139 28.20 22.51 -22.41
CA PRO A 139 28.71 23.42 -23.42
C PRO A 139 29.58 24.50 -22.76
N ARG A 140 30.81 24.70 -23.29
CA ARG A 140 31.66 25.82 -22.88
C ARG A 140 31.01 27.11 -23.41
N SER A 141 30.81 28.06 -22.49
CA SER A 141 30.37 29.44 -22.75
C SER A 141 31.24 30.16 -23.76
#